data_AF-A0A6V7INU8-F1
#
_entry.id   AF-A0A6V7INU8-F1
#
_cell.length_a   1.000
_cell.length_b   1.000
_cell.length_c   1.000
_cell.angle_alpha   90.00
_cell.angle_beta   90.00
_cell.angle_gamma   90.00
#
_symmetry.space_group_name_H-M   'P 1'
#
loop_
_entity.id
_entity.type
_entity.pdbx_description
1 polymer ?
#
loop_
_entity_poly.entity_id
_entity_poly.type
_entity_poly.pdbx_seq_one_letter_code
_entity_poly.pdbx_strand_id
1 'polypeptide(L)' 'LDLIKPYGYTGEHHYVTTIDGYILRIDRITSSPLAPTNQEKPVVYIQHGLISASDHFVFWKRETSL' A
#
# COMPACT_ATOMS: atom_id res chain seq x y z
N LEU A 1 -1.27 2.97 -7.08
CA LEU A 1 0.17 3.33 -7.13
C LEU A 1 0.43 4.81 -7.40
N ASP A 2 -0.48 5.52 -8.06
CA ASP A 2 -0.24 6.92 -8.48
C ASP A 2 -0.13 7.89 -7.30
N LEU A 3 -0.76 7.58 -6.16
CA LEU A 3 -0.62 8.36 -4.93
C LEU A 3 0.77 8.24 -4.28
N ILE A 4 1.50 7.13 -4.51
CA ILE A 4 2.75 6.85 -3.78
C ILE A 4 4.01 7.10 -4.64
N LYS A 5 3.90 6.93 -5.97
CA LYS A 5 5.03 7.08 -6.92
C LYS A 5 5.67 8.48 -6.89
N PRO A 6 4.92 9.60 -6.84
CA PRO A 6 5.50 10.94 -6.76
C PRO A 6 6.37 11.16 -5.51
N TYR A 7 6.19 10.34 -4.48
CA TYR A 7 6.95 10.39 -3.22
C TYR A 7 8.11 9.37 -3.18
N GLY A 8 8.44 8.75 -4.30
CA GLY A 8 9.58 7.82 -4.43
C GLY A 8 9.34 6.42 -3.85
N TYR A 9 8.11 6.08 -3.48
CA TYR A 9 7.76 4.71 -3.10
C TYR A 9 7.51 3.86 -4.34
N THR A 10 7.91 2.58 -4.27
CA THR A 10 7.55 1.58 -5.27
C THR A 10 6.51 0.63 -4.70
N GLY A 11 5.68 0.08 -5.59
CA GLY A 11 4.67 -0.88 -5.19
C GLY A 11 4.10 -1.65 -6.37
N GLU A 12 3.26 -2.61 -6.05
CA GLU A 12 2.65 -3.55 -6.98
C GLU A 12 1.16 -3.77 -6.64
N HIS A 13 0.43 -4.34 -7.61
CA HIS A 13 -0.95 -4.75 -7.45
C HIS A 13 -1.02 -6.27 -7.43
N HIS A 14 -1.75 -6.82 -6.47
CA HIS A 14 -2.12 -8.23 -6.46
C HIS A 14 -3.63 -8.36 -6.64
N TYR A 15 -4.06 -9.36 -7.42
CA TYR A 15 -5.47 -9.69 -7.59
C TYR A 15 -5.70 -11.04 -6.93
N VAL A 16 -6.54 -11.06 -5.89
CA VAL A 16 -6.87 -12.25 -5.11
C VAL A 16 -8.33 -12.59 -5.34
N THR A 17 -8.62 -13.85 -5.68
CA THR A 17 -10.00 -14.32 -5.83
C THR A 17 -10.43 -14.99 -4.53
N THR A 18 -11.52 -14.53 -3.92
CA THR A 18 -12.10 -15.17 -2.73
C THR A 18 -12.79 -16.47 -3.10
N ILE A 19 -13.09 -17.31 -2.11
CA ILE A 19 -13.74 -18.61 -2.33
C ILE A 19 -15.12 -18.50 -2.99
N ASP A 20 -15.80 -17.37 -2.80
CA ASP A 20 -17.11 -17.03 -3.36
C ASP A 20 -17.02 -16.18 -4.65
N GLY A 21 -15.80 -15.98 -5.18
CA GLY A 21 -15.59 -15.45 -6.54
C GLY A 21 -15.37 -13.95 -6.65
N TYR A 22 -15.26 -13.21 -5.55
CA TYR A 22 -14.90 -11.79 -5.60
C TYR A 22 -13.43 -11.61 -5.94
N ILE A 23 -13.12 -10.69 -6.85
CA ILE A 23 -11.75 -10.33 -7.21
C ILE A 23 -11.35 -9.08 -6.45
N LEU A 24 -10.46 -9.23 -5.46
CA LEU A 24 -9.93 -8.17 -4.64
C LEU A 24 -8.61 -7.67 -5.23
N ARG A 25 -8.48 -6.36 -5.44
CA ARG A 25 -7.19 -5.72 -5.71
C ARG A 25 -6.54 -5.32 -4.38
N ILE A 26 -5.34 -5.82 -4.12
CA ILE A 26 -4.50 -5.45 -2.98
C ILE A 26 -3.34 -4.60 -3.49
N ASP A 27 -3.12 -3.45 -2.86
CA ASP A 27 -1.99 -2.56 -3.12
C ASP A 27 -0.86 -2.86 -2.13
N ARG A 28 0.34 -3.16 -2.64
CA ARG A 28 1.53 -3.42 -1.81
C ARG A 28 2.61 -2.40 -2.08
N ILE A 29 3.14 -1.77 -1.03
CA ILE A 29 4.33 -0.92 -1.10
C ILE A 29 5.56 -1.80 -0.83
N THR A 30 6.43 -1.94 -1.82
CA THR A 30 7.60 -2.84 -1.79
C THR A 30 8.87 -2.14 -1.33
N SER A 31 8.99 -0.83 -1.61
CA SER A 31 10.12 -0.02 -1.15
C SER A 31 9.72 1.39 -0.74
N SER A 32 10.55 1.96 0.13
CA SER A 32 10.49 3.35 0.58
C SER A 32 11.83 4.01 0.28
N PRO A 33 11.87 5.31 -0.03
CA PRO A 33 13.11 6.07 -0.21
C PRO A 33 14.06 6.02 0.99
N LEU A 34 13.51 5.73 2.19
CA LEU A 34 14.28 5.68 3.44
C LEU A 34 14.72 4.25 3.82
N ALA A 35 14.22 3.23 3.12
CA ALA A 35 14.48 1.84 3.50
C ALA A 35 15.80 1.34 2.89
N PRO A 36 16.64 0.62 3.67
CA PRO A 36 17.81 -0.05 3.13
C PRO A 36 17.41 -1.10 2.08
N THR A 37 18.24 -1.23 1.03
CA THR A 37 17.90 -1.97 -0.20
C THR A 37 17.91 -3.49 -0.04
N ASN A 38 18.53 -4.03 1.01
CA ASN A 38 19.00 -5.42 1.07
C ASN A 38 18.56 -6.21 2.32
N GLN A 39 17.35 -5.97 2.83
CA GLN A 39 16.81 -6.77 3.93
C GLN A 39 15.47 -7.40 3.55
N GLU A 40 15.29 -8.68 3.88
CA GLU A 40 13.96 -9.29 3.93
C GLU A 40 13.11 -8.48 4.91
N LYS A 41 12.12 -7.78 4.37
CA LYS A 41 11.27 -6.89 5.17
C LYS A 41 10.14 -7.72 5.78
N PRO A 42 9.86 -7.59 7.09
CA PRO A 42 8.65 -8.17 7.65
C PRO A 42 7.43 -7.60 6.94
N VAL A 43 6.45 -8.46 6.66
CA VAL A 43 5.20 -8.06 6.00
C VAL A 43 4.26 -7.46 7.04
N VAL A 44 3.72 -6.29 6.73
CA VAL A 44 2.63 -5.66 7.49
C VAL A 44 1.40 -5.60 6.59
N TYR A 45 0.29 -6.13 7.08
CA TYR A 45 -1.00 -6.02 6.43
C TYR A 45 -1.86 -5.00 7.14
N ILE A 46 -2.50 -4.11 6.37
CA ILE A 46 -3.31 -3.02 6.89
C ILE A 46 -4.67 -3.07 6.19
N GLN A 47 -5.75 -3.10 6.98
CA GLN A 47 -7.12 -3.19 6.50
C GLN A 47 -7.88 -1.91 6.84
N HIS A 48 -8.56 -1.33 5.85
CA HIS A 48 -9.41 -0.16 6.04
C HIS A 48 -10.73 -0.53 6.75
N GLY A 49 -11.39 0.49 7.31
CA GLY A 49 -12.71 0.36 7.94
C GLY A 49 -13.87 0.42 6.95
N LEU A 50 -15.08 0.61 7.48
CA LEU A 50 -16.30 0.72 6.69
C LEU A 50 -16.28 1.98 5.80
N ILE A 51 -16.77 1.87 4.56
CA ILE A 51 -16.84 2.95 3.56
C ILE A 51 -15.46 3.60 3.32
N SER A 52 -14.45 2.75 3.08
CA SER A 52 -13.07 3.19 2.86
C SER A 52 -12.35 2.25 1.87
N ALA A 53 -11.11 2.57 1.54
CA ALA A 53 -10.24 1.80 0.64
C ALA A 53 -8.77 1.90 1.09
N SER A 54 -7.87 1.26 0.35
CA SER A 54 -6.42 1.24 0.63
C SER A 54 -5.77 2.61 0.60
N ASP A 55 -6.32 3.57 -0.14
CA ASP A 55 -5.82 4.94 -0.27
C ASP A 55 -5.83 5.73 1.04
N HIS A 56 -6.74 5.42 1.97
CA HIS A 56 -6.83 6.09 3.26
C HIS A 56 -5.52 6.07 4.06
N PHE A 57 -4.71 5.02 3.91
CA PHE A 57 -3.40 4.89 4.59
C PHE A 57 -2.27 5.65 3.93
N VAL A 58 -2.47 6.17 2.72
CA VAL A 58 -1.44 6.85 1.91
C VAL A 58 -1.91 8.21 1.40
N PHE A 59 -3.08 8.67 1.84
CA PHE A 59 -3.70 9.90 1.37
C PHE A 59 -2.96 11.15 1.85
N TRP A 60 -2.40 11.11 3.05
CA TRP A 60 -1.74 12.27 3.67
C TRP A 60 -0.29 12.42 3.23
N LYS A 61 0.11 13.66 2.92
CA LYS A 61 1.50 14.01 2.65
C LYS A 61 2.28 14.10 3.97
N ARG A 62 3.55 13.74 3.95
CA ARG A 62 4.45 13.84 5.11
C ARG A 62 4.52 15.27 5.67
N GLU A 63 4.42 16.29 4.81
CA GLU A 63 4.48 17.71 5.19
C GLU A 63 3.18 18.23 5.82
N THR A 64 2.08 17.50 5.67
CA THR A 64 0.77 17.85 6.25
C THR A 64 0.35 16.91 7.39
N SER A 65 1.25 16.02 7.81
CA SER A 65 1.06 15.20 9.01
C SER A 65 1.34 16.07 10.23
N LEU A 66 0.30 16.37 11.03
CA LEU A 66 0.40 17.14 12.28
C LEU A 66 1.32 16.48 13.31
#